data_AF-A0A1M5N9V8-F1
#
_entry.id   AF-A0A1M5N9V8-F1
#
_cell.length_a   1.000
_cell.length_b   1.000
_cell.length_c   1.000
_cell.angle_alpha   90.00
_cell.angle_beta   90.00
_cell.angle_gamma   90.00
#
_symmetry.space_group_name_H-M   'P 1'
#
loop_
_entity.id
_entity.type
_entity.pdbx_description
1 polymer ?
#
loop_
_entity_poly.entity_id
_entity_poly.type
_entity_poly.pdbx_seq_one_letter_code
_entity_poly.pdbx_strand_id
1 'polypeptide(L)'
;MTRRDMMPAGMGVIMGAMMLWMLHGFLTGDGSAAGAVAFVLAHVAVVSAALAAVAFGLHRRWPALARILAHRPSRRHVGVMFGMAVATAVLIHLVHGGPAWT
;
A
#
# COMPACT_ATOMS: atom_id res chain seq x y z
N MET A 1 -13.63 -5.64 16.95
CA MET A 1 -12.56 -4.71 16.53
C MET A 1 -12.42 -3.62 17.58
N THR A 2 -11.20 -3.25 17.97
CA THR A 2 -10.98 -2.10 18.86
C THR A 2 -10.89 -0.81 18.03
N ARG A 3 -11.02 0.36 18.66
CA ARG A 3 -10.87 1.67 17.99
C ARG A 3 -9.53 1.80 17.23
N ARG A 4 -8.49 1.13 17.72
CA ARG A 4 -7.14 1.08 17.11
C ARG A 4 -7.08 0.24 15.82
N ASP A 5 -8.10 -0.59 15.56
CA ASP A 5 -8.19 -1.45 14.38
C ASP A 5 -9.03 -0.84 13.25
N MET A 6 -9.89 0.12 13.59
CA MET A 6 -10.75 0.78 12.61
C MET A 6 -9.94 1.63 11.63
N MET A 7 -8.90 2.32 12.12
CA MET A 7 -7.97 3.08 11.27
C MET A 7 -7.22 2.20 10.27
N PRO A 8 -6.48 1.14 10.66
CA PRO A 8 -5.81 0.27 9.70
C PRO A 8 -6.80 -0.43 8.76
N ALA A 9 -8.00 -0.76 9.24
CA ALA A 9 -9.02 -1.34 8.37
C ALA A 9 -9.47 -0.34 7.28
N GLY A 10 -9.80 0.89 7.65
CA GLY A 10 -10.18 1.94 6.69
C GLY A 10 -9.05 2.28 5.72
N MET A 11 -7.81 2.37 6.20
CA MET A 11 -6.64 2.56 5.34
C MET A 11 -6.46 1.39 4.38
N GLY A 12 -6.65 0.15 4.85
CA GLY A 12 -6.62 -1.04 3.99
C GLY A 12 -7.64 -0.96 2.85
N VAL A 13 -8.88 -0.56 3.14
CA VAL A 13 -9.92 -0.37 2.11
C VAL A 13 -9.49 0.65 1.05
N ILE A 14 -9.06 1.84 1.48
CA ILE A 14 -8.64 2.91 0.57
C ILE A 14 -7.44 2.46 -0.28
N MET A 15 -6.44 1.85 0.35
CA MET A 15 -5.25 1.35 -0.33
C MET A 15 -5.59 0.25 -1.34
N GLY A 16 -6.48 -0.68 -0.99
CA GLY A 16 -6.94 -1.74 -1.90
C GLY A 16 -7.65 -1.19 -3.13
N ALA A 17 -8.56 -0.23 -2.95
CA ALA A 17 -9.24 0.44 -4.06
C ALA A 17 -8.27 1.23 -4.94
N MET A 18 -7.32 1.96 -4.34
CA MET A 18 -6.33 2.76 -5.05
C MET A 18 -5.35 1.88 -5.84
N MET A 19 -4.83 0.80 -5.24
CA MET A 19 -3.99 -0.17 -5.94
C MET A 19 -4.72 -0.77 -7.13
N LEU A 20 -5.98 -1.17 -6.92
CA LEU A 20 -6.79 -1.73 -7.98
C LEU A 20 -6.94 -0.71 -9.12
N TRP A 21 -7.30 0.53 -8.84
CA TRP A 21 -7.41 1.56 -9.87
C TRP A 21 -6.11 1.75 -10.66
N MET A 22 -4.95 1.77 -10.00
CA MET A 22 -3.65 1.97 -10.66
C MET A 22 -3.19 0.77 -11.50
N LEU A 23 -3.53 -0.45 -11.06
CA LEU A 23 -2.97 -1.68 -11.63
C LEU A 23 -3.97 -2.46 -12.48
N HIS A 24 -5.27 -2.21 -12.37
CA HIS A 24 -6.31 -3.01 -13.00
C HIS A 24 -6.11 -3.13 -14.51
N GLY A 25 -5.96 -2.01 -15.23
CA GLY A 25 -5.79 -2.05 -16.69
C GLY A 25 -4.53 -2.81 -17.11
N PHE A 26 -3.44 -2.74 -16.34
CA PHE A 26 -2.25 -3.54 -16.61
C PHE A 26 -2.49 -5.04 -16.32
N LEU A 27 -3.23 -5.36 -15.26
CA LEU A 27 -3.53 -6.74 -14.85
C LEU A 27 -4.56 -7.43 -15.77
N THR A 28 -5.46 -6.68 -16.41
CA THR A 28 -6.44 -7.22 -17.37
C THR A 28 -5.95 -7.21 -18.81
N GLY A 29 -4.81 -6.58 -19.09
CA GLY A 29 -4.27 -6.44 -20.45
C GLY A 29 -4.88 -5.31 -21.28
N ASP A 30 -5.85 -4.57 -20.73
CA ASP A 30 -6.55 -3.47 -21.42
C ASP A 30 -5.85 -2.11 -21.29
N GLY A 31 -4.81 -2.02 -20.45
CA GLY A 31 -4.15 -0.78 -20.07
C GLY A 31 -2.64 -0.78 -20.27
N SER A 32 -2.07 0.41 -20.42
CA SER A 32 -0.62 0.58 -20.55
C SER A 32 0.14 0.16 -19.27
N ALA A 33 1.37 -0.32 -19.44
CA ALA A 33 2.26 -0.63 -18.32
C ALA A 33 2.70 0.60 -17.50
N ALA A 34 2.40 1.82 -17.95
CA ALA A 34 2.85 3.06 -17.31
C ALA A 34 2.38 3.17 -15.85
N GLY A 35 1.14 2.77 -15.54
CA GLY A 35 0.60 2.80 -14.17
C GLY A 35 1.32 1.83 -13.23
N ALA A 36 1.59 0.62 -13.71
CA ALA A 36 2.35 -0.39 -12.96
C ALA A 36 3.81 0.00 -12.75
N VAL A 37 4.46 0.54 -13.79
CA VAL A 37 5.84 1.04 -13.70
C VAL A 37 5.92 2.20 -12.72
N ALA A 38 5.02 3.18 -12.80
CA ALA A 38 4.98 4.30 -11.86
C ALA A 38 4.74 3.82 -10.42
N PHE A 39 3.84 2.86 -10.21
CA PHE A 39 3.60 2.25 -8.91
C PHE A 39 4.88 1.62 -8.33
N VAL A 40 5.56 0.77 -9.11
CA VAL A 40 6.80 0.11 -8.66
C VAL A 40 7.90 1.13 -8.38
N LEU A 41 8.16 2.06 -9.31
CA LEU A 41 9.20 3.07 -9.16
C LEU A 41 8.96 4.00 -7.96
N ALA A 42 7.70 4.38 -7.71
CA ALA A 42 7.35 5.18 -6.53
C ALA A 42 7.70 4.43 -5.23
N HIS A 43 7.41 3.13 -5.14
CA HIS A 43 7.78 2.33 -3.97
C HIS A 43 9.29 2.20 -3.81
N VAL A 44 10.01 1.91 -4.90
CA VAL A 44 11.48 1.83 -4.89
C VAL A 44 12.08 3.16 -4.44
N ALA A 45 11.58 4.29 -4.93
CA ALA A 45 12.05 5.61 -4.55
C ALA A 45 11.84 5.88 -3.05
N VAL A 46 10.64 5.62 -2.51
CA VAL A 46 10.33 5.83 -1.09
C VAL A 46 11.20 4.94 -0.19
N VAL A 47 11.35 3.66 -0.53
CA VAL A 47 12.20 2.71 0.23
C VAL A 47 13.66 3.15 0.18
N SER A 48 14.16 3.52 -1.00
CA SER A 48 15.54 3.98 -1.17
C SER A 48 15.82 5.27 -0.39
N ALA A 49 14.88 6.22 -0.40
CA ALA A 49 14.97 7.45 0.38
C ALA A 49 14.99 7.17 1.89
N ALA A 50 14.15 6.25 2.37
CA ALA A 50 14.14 5.84 3.77
C ALA A 50 15.47 5.19 4.18
N LEU A 51 16.01 4.30 3.35
CA LEU A 51 17.32 3.65 3.58
C LEU A 51 18.45 4.68 3.58
N ALA A 52 18.47 5.61 2.62
CA ALA A 52 19.46 6.68 2.57
C ALA A 52 19.38 7.58 3.82
N ALA A 53 18.19 7.94 4.28
CA ALA A 53 18.00 8.73 5.49
C ALA A 53 18.54 8.04 6.75
N VAL A 54 18.50 6.70 6.80
CA VAL A 54 19.15 5.90 7.84
C VAL A 54 20.67 5.91 7.67
N ALA A 55 21.16 5.58 6.47
CA ALA A 55 22.58 5.43 6.15
C ALA A 55 23.38 6.72 6.39
N PHE A 56 22.82 7.88 6.04
CA PHE A 56 23.43 9.19 6.26
C PHE A 56 23.16 9.76 7.66
N GLY A 57 22.51 9.02 8.56
CA GLY A 57 22.26 9.46 9.93
C GLY A 57 21.29 10.64 10.05
N LEU A 58 20.47 10.90 9.03
CA LEU A 58 19.57 12.06 8.97
C LEU A 58 18.55 12.04 10.12
N HIS A 59 18.16 10.84 10.57
CA HIS A 59 17.31 10.61 11.73
C HIS A 59 17.88 11.18 13.04
N ARG A 60 19.21 11.33 13.17
CA ARG A 60 19.85 11.88 14.38
C ARG A 60 19.68 13.38 14.50
N ARG A 61 19.53 14.08 13.37
CA ARG A 61 19.40 15.54 13.31
C ARG A 61 17.93 15.97 13.36
N TRP A 62 17.02 15.12 12.89
CA TRP A 62 15.61 15.48 12.66
C TRP A 62 14.68 14.64 13.55
N PRO A 63 14.17 15.20 14.67
CA PRO A 63 13.35 14.46 15.64
C PRO A 63 12.08 13.85 15.04
N ALA A 64 11.50 14.49 14.03
CA ALA A 64 10.34 13.96 13.31
C ALA A 64 10.67 12.64 12.60
N LEU A 65 11.82 12.58 11.92
CA LEU A 65 12.27 11.38 11.22
C LEU A 65 12.59 10.24 12.20
N ALA A 66 13.22 10.55 13.35
CA ALA A 66 13.45 9.58 14.41
C ALA A 66 12.15 8.95 14.92
N ARG A 67 11.09 9.75 15.12
CA ARG A 67 9.76 9.26 15.54
C ARG A 67 9.12 8.35 14.51
N ILE A 68 9.25 8.68 13.22
CA ILE A 68 8.72 7.85 12.13
C ILE A 68 9.47 6.52 12.06
N LEU A 69 10.81 6.52 12.15
CA LEU A 69 11.62 5.30 12.13
C LEU A 69 11.39 4.42 13.36
N ALA A 70 11.08 5.02 14.51
CA ALA A 70 10.72 4.29 15.72
C ALA A 70 9.31 3.68 15.65
N HIS A 71 8.49 4.07 14.67
CA HIS A 71 7.17 3.50 14.49
C HIS A 71 7.28 2.02 14.08
N ARG A 72 6.86 1.12 14.97
CA ARG A 72 6.82 -0.32 14.74
C ARG A 72 5.36 -0.78 14.72
N PRO A 73 4.71 -0.85 13.55
CA PRO A 73 3.35 -1.37 13.47
C PRO A 73 3.33 -2.83 13.96
N SER A 74 2.33 -3.18 14.76
CA SER A 74 2.18 -4.55 15.25
C SER A 74 1.83 -5.50 14.09
N ARG A 75 2.16 -6.79 14.22
CA ARG A 75 1.77 -7.80 13.21
C ARG A 75 0.27 -7.79 12.94
N ARG A 76 -0.53 -7.55 13.98
CA ARG A 76 -1.99 -7.42 13.89
C ARG A 76 -2.41 -6.20 13.07
N HIS A 77 -1.74 -5.06 13.23
CA HIS A 77 -2.00 -3.85 12.45
C HIS A 77 -1.76 -4.12 10.96
N VAL A 78 -0.60 -4.70 10.62
CA VAL A 78 -0.23 -5.05 9.24
C VAL A 78 -1.22 -6.07 8.67
N GLY A 79 -1.56 -7.11 9.43
CA GLY A 79 -2.50 -8.14 9.01
C GLY A 79 -3.91 -7.61 8.73
N VAL A 80 -4.45 -6.73 9.59
CA VAL A 80 -5.76 -6.09 9.37
C VAL A 80 -5.72 -5.21 8.12
N MET A 81 -4.68 -4.40 7.96
CA MET A 81 -4.56 -3.51 6.80
C MET A 81 -4.48 -4.29 5.49
N PHE A 82 -3.62 -5.32 5.44
CA PHE A 82 -3.47 -6.18 4.27
C PHE A 82 -4.76 -6.97 3.97
N GLY A 83 -5.35 -7.60 5.00
CA GLY A 83 -6.59 -8.37 4.84
C GLY A 83 -7.74 -7.52 4.30
N MET A 84 -7.88 -6.28 4.79
CA MET A 84 -8.90 -5.36 4.28
C MET A 84 -8.61 -4.91 2.84
N ALA A 85 -7.36 -4.63 2.49
CA ALA A 85 -6.99 -4.27 1.11
C ALA A 85 -7.33 -5.40 0.12
N VAL A 86 -6.98 -6.64 0.46
CA VAL A 86 -7.31 -7.82 -0.35
C VAL A 86 -8.82 -8.02 -0.44
N ALA A 87 -9.53 -7.99 0.69
CA ALA A 87 -10.97 -8.16 0.72
C ALA A 87 -11.69 -7.11 -0.14
N THR A 88 -11.26 -5.84 -0.06
CA THR A 88 -11.80 -4.77 -0.89
C THR A 88 -11.56 -5.03 -2.37
N ALA A 89 -10.34 -5.38 -2.77
CA ALA A 89 -10.04 -5.69 -4.17
C ALA A 89 -10.87 -6.86 -4.71
N VAL A 90 -11.02 -7.94 -3.91
CA VAL A 90 -11.86 -9.10 -4.28
C VAL A 90 -13.32 -8.70 -4.42
N LEU A 91 -13.87 -7.96 -3.45
CA LEU A 91 -15.27 -7.52 -3.47
C LEU A 91 -15.58 -6.66 -4.69
N ILE A 92 -14.67 -5.75 -5.08
CA ILE A 92 -14.86 -4.91 -6.26
C ILE A 92 -15.01 -5.77 -7.52
N HIS A 93 -14.16 -6.79 -7.69
CA HIS A 93 -14.25 -7.71 -8.83
C HIS A 93 -15.51 -8.57 -8.79
N LEU A 94 -15.92 -9.06 -7.63
CA LEU A 94 -17.16 -9.85 -7.51
C LEU A 94 -18.40 -9.03 -7.89
N VAL A 95 -18.40 -7.72 -7.64
CA VAL A 95 -19.53 -6.83 -7.93
C VAL A 95 -19.52 -6.30 -9.37
N HIS A 96 -18.35 -5.97 -9.93
CA HIS A 96 -18.23 -5.32 -11.25
C HIS A 96 -17.98 -6.30 -12.41
N GLY A 97 -17.87 -7.60 -12.13
CA GLY A 97 -17.45 -8.61 -13.08
C GLY A 97 -15.99 -8.99 -12.85
N GLY A 98 -15.75 -10.29 -12.61
CA GLY A 98 -14.39 -10.81 -12.46
C GLY A 98 -13.62 -10.73 -13.77
N PRO A 99 -12.28 -10.85 -13.73
CA PRO A 99 -11.48 -10.87 -14.94
C PRO A 99 -11.97 -12.02 -15.84
N ALA A 100 -12.51 -11.67 -17.00
CA ALA A 100 -12.94 -12.62 -18.01
C ALA A 100 -11.68 -13.16 -18.72
N TRP A 101 -11.02 -14.12 -18.11
CA TRP A 101 -9.99 -14.92 -18.79
C TRP A 101 -10.71 -15.85 -19.77
N THR A 102 -11.04 -15.35 -20.95
CA THR A 102 -11.51 -16.16 -22.09
C THR A 102 -10.41 -16.23 -23.14
#